data_AF-A0A6F8YXF1-F1
#
_entry.id   AF-A0A6F8YXF1-F1
#
_cell.length_a   1.000
_cell.length_b   1.000
_cell.length_c   1.000
_cell.angle_alpha   90.00
_cell.angle_beta   90.00
_cell.angle_gamma   90.00
#
_symmetry.space_group_name_H-M   'P 1'
#
loop_
_entity.id
_entity.type
_entity.pdbx_description
1 polymer ?
#
loop_
_entity_poly.entity_id
_entity_poly.type
_entity_poly.pdbx_seq_one_letter_code
_entity_poly.pdbx_strand_id
1 'polypeptide(L)' 'MTDIRAGADTGVRRCEQCGRPLPALHKNEYTPARARLVADLGVCLCAHGETDDVEVPERAPSLL' A
#
# COMPACT_ATOMS: atom_id res chain seq x y z
N MET A 1 34.00 -14.26 -15.42
CA MET A 1 33.26 -13.00 -15.65
C MET A 1 31.79 -13.34 -15.53
N THR A 2 31.20 -13.16 -14.34
CA THR A 2 29.79 -13.45 -14.10
C THR A 2 29.17 -12.18 -13.53
N ASP A 3 28.30 -11.57 -14.33
CA ASP A 3 27.57 -10.33 -14.08
C ASP A 3 26.89 -10.33 -12.70
N ILE A 4 27.33 -9.43 -11.81
CA ILE A 4 26.56 -9.03 -10.65
C ILE A 4 25.56 -7.97 -11.12
N ARG A 5 24.50 -8.40 -11.82
CA ARG A 5 23.29 -7.60 -12.02
C ARG A 5 22.31 -7.84 -10.87
N ALA A 6 22.75 -7.52 -9.66
CA ALA A 6 21.90 -7.36 -8.50
C ALA A 6 21.84 -5.87 -8.15
N GLY A 7 21.27 -5.09 -9.06
CA GLY A 7 21.11 -3.64 -8.94
C GLY A 7 19.67 -3.26 -8.65
N ALA A 8 19.16 -3.72 -7.51
CA ALA A 8 18.00 -3.21 -6.77
C ALA A 8 16.71 -2.93 -7.58
N ASP A 9 15.90 -3.96 -7.78
CA ASP A 9 14.45 -3.75 -7.87
C ASP A 9 14.02 -2.99 -6.62
N THR A 10 13.60 -1.75 -6.86
CA THR A 10 13.14 -0.74 -5.91
C THR A 10 12.39 -1.39 -4.73
N GLY A 11 12.93 -1.26 -3.52
CA GLY A 11 12.40 -1.83 -2.26
C GLY A 11 11.04 -1.29 -1.80
N VAL A 12 10.10 -1.13 -2.73
CA VAL A 12 8.75 -0.63 -2.53
C VAL A 12 7.81 -1.78 -2.81
N ARG A 13 7.18 -2.29 -1.75
CA ARG A 13 6.13 -3.30 -1.87
C ARG A 13 4.96 -2.72 -2.69
N ARG A 14 4.45 -3.50 -3.64
CA ARG A 14 3.28 -3.15 -4.45
C ARG A 14 2.10 -4.03 -4.06
N CYS A 15 0.89 -3.48 -4.18
CA CYS A 15 -0.33 -4.26 -4.02
C CYS A 15 -0.50 -5.22 -5.20
N GLU A 16 -0.73 -6.50 -4.93
CA GLU A 16 -0.92 -7.51 -5.98
C GLU A 16 -2.25 -7.32 -6.74
N GLN A 17 -3.21 -6.63 -6.15
CA GLN A 17 -4.54 -6.41 -6.75
C GLN A 17 -4.56 -5.21 -7.70
N CYS A 18 -3.96 -4.08 -7.32
CA CYS A 18 -4.03 -2.83 -8.10
C CYS A 18 -2.66 -2.33 -8.61
N GLY A 19 -1.56 -3.00 -8.27
CA GLY A 19 -0.21 -2.63 -8.70
C GLY A 19 0.36 -1.35 -8.07
N ARG A 20 -0.43 -0.61 -7.29
CA ARG A 20 -0.02 0.63 -6.61
C ARG A 20 0.94 0.35 -5.45
N PRO A 21 1.87 1.26 -5.14
CA PRO A 21 2.76 1.12 -4.01
C PRO A 21 1.99 1.10 -2.68
N LEU A 22 2.40 0.20 -1.78
CA LEU A 22 1.86 0.10 -0.42
C LEU A 22 2.48 1.16 0.49
N PRO A 23 1.80 1.55 1.59
CA PRO A 23 2.37 2.41 2.63
C PRO A 23 3.63 1.83 3.28
N ALA A 24 4.49 2.70 3.80
CA ALA A 24 5.66 2.28 4.57
C ALA A 24 5.24 1.69 5.90
N LEU A 25 5.82 0.56 6.30
CA LEU A 25 5.61 0.03 7.65
C LEU A 25 6.57 0.69 8.63
N HIS A 26 7.79 0.98 8.18
CA HIS A 26 8.84 1.57 8.98
C HIS A 26 9.42 2.84 8.36
N LYS A 27 9.90 3.75 9.21
CA LYS A 27 10.46 5.06 8.80
C LYS A 27 11.65 4.92 7.84
N ASN A 28 12.48 3.90 8.01
CA ASN A 28 13.65 3.63 7.16
C ASN A 28 13.28 3.22 5.72
N GLU A 29 12.03 2.86 5.46
CA GLU A 29 11.57 2.56 4.10
C GLU A 29 11.17 3.81 3.31
N TYR A 30 11.15 4.99 3.92
CA TYR A 30 10.93 6.26 3.21
C TYR A 30 12.20 6.70 2.50
N THR A 31 12.42 6.17 1.30
CA THR A 31 13.53 6.55 0.42
C THR A 31 13.06 7.52 -0.68
N PRO A 32 13.98 8.30 -1.30
CA PRO A 32 13.64 9.16 -2.44
C PRO A 32 13.00 8.40 -3.61
N ALA A 33 13.44 7.17 -3.87
CA ALA A 33 12.87 6.31 -4.90
C ALA A 33 11.39 5.97 -4.60
N ARG A 34 11.07 5.71 -3.33
CA ARG A 34 9.69 5.47 -2.90
C ARG A 34 8.84 6.73 -2.97
N ALA A 35 9.37 7.87 -2.54
CA ALA A 35 8.65 9.15 -2.63
C ALA A 35 8.25 9.46 -4.07
N ARG A 36 9.16 9.22 -5.03
CA ARG A 36 8.87 9.38 -6.47
C ARG A 36 7.81 8.40 -6.97
N LEU A 37 7.92 7.13 -6.62
CA LEU A 37 6.90 6.12 -6.96
C LEU A 37 5.50 6.47 -6.42
N VAL A 38 5.42 6.95 -5.18
CA VAL A 38 4.14 7.38 -4.59
C VAL A 38 3.59 8.62 -5.27
N ALA A 39 4.43 9.59 -5.62
CA ALA A 39 4.01 10.78 -6.36
C ALA A 39 3.48 10.43 -7.76
N ASP A 40 4.11 9.46 -8.44
CA ASP A 40 3.74 9.07 -9.80
C ASP A 40 2.51 8.14 -9.85
N LEU A 41 2.37 7.22 -8.90
CA LEU A 41 1.36 6.13 -8.95
C LEU A 41 0.26 6.24 -7.88
N GLY A 42 0.43 7.11 -6.88
CA GLY A 42 -0.43 7.16 -5.70
C GLY A 42 -0.25 5.97 -4.76
N VAL A 43 -0.84 6.00 -3.58
CA VAL A 43 -0.78 4.89 -2.59
C VAL A 43 -1.95 3.92 -2.78
N CYS A 44 -1.71 2.64 -2.54
CA CYS A 44 -2.77 1.63 -2.47
C CYS A 44 -3.59 1.76 -1.19
N LEU A 45 -4.92 1.74 -1.33
CA LEU A 45 -5.91 1.66 -0.23
C LEU A 45 -6.87 0.48 -0.38
N CYS A 46 -6.56 -0.50 -1.24
CA CYS A 46 -7.36 -1.70 -1.37
C CYS A 46 -7.49 -2.38 0.00
N ALA A 47 -8.73 -2.68 0.41
CA ALA A 47 -8.96 -3.56 1.53
C ALA A 47 -8.37 -4.93 1.17
N HIS A 48 -7.36 -5.39 1.91
CA HIS A 48 -7.01 -6.81 1.83
C HIS A 48 -8.27 -7.60 2.21
N GLY A 49 -8.61 -8.59 1.39
CA GLY A 49 -9.84 -9.35 1.51
C GLY A 49 -10.01 -9.97 2.89
N GLU A 50 -10.67 -9.23 3.77
CA GLU A 50 -11.70 -9.72 4.65
C GLU A 50 -12.81 -8.69 4.48
N THR A 51 -13.73 -8.97 3.56
CA THR A 51 -15.12 -8.59 3.77
C THR A 51 -15.59 -9.42 4.96
N ASP A 52 -15.05 -9.16 6.16
CA ASP A 52 -15.83 -9.43 7.35
C ASP A 52 -16.90 -8.35 7.29
N ASP A 53 -18.14 -8.80 7.15
CA ASP A 53 -19.34 -8.01 7.11
C ASP A 53 -19.35 -7.00 8.27
N VAL A 54 -18.70 -5.85 8.09
CA VAL A 54 -18.97 -4.68 8.91
C VAL A 54 -20.33 -4.21 8.44
N GLU A 55 -21.36 -4.83 9.01
CA GLU A 55 -22.73 -4.32 9.00
C GLU A 55 -22.62 -2.88 9.52
N VAL A 56 -22.61 -1.91 8.61
CA VAL A 56 -22.74 -0.51 8.97
C VAL A 56 -24.19 -0.39 9.45
N PRO A 57 -24.45 -0.20 10.76
CA PRO A 57 -25.81 -0.11 11.22
C PRO A 57 -26.42 1.15 10.60
N GLU A 58 -27.43 0.96 9.73
CA GLU A 58 -27.99 2.03 8.91
C GLU A 58 -28.62 3.18 9.71
N ARG A 59 -28.79 3.02 11.03
CA ARG A 59 -29.33 4.04 11.94
C ARG A 59 -28.72 3.91 13.32
N ALA A 60 -28.04 4.96 13.78
CA ALA A 60 -27.93 5.21 15.21
C ALA A 60 -29.36 5.34 15.78
N PRO A 61 -29.72 4.65 16.88
CA PRO A 61 -30.99 4.90 17.54
C PRO A 61 -31.00 6.37 17.95
N SER A 62 -31.96 7.12 17.43
CA SER A 62 -32.24 8.49 17.85
C SER A 62 -32.50 8.46 19.36
N LEU A 63 -31.59 9.07 20.13
CA LEU A 63 -31.76 9.31 21.56
C LEU A 63 -32.76 10.46 21.73
N LEU A 64 -34.05 10.12 21.69
CA LEU A 64 -35.15 10.95 22.14
C LEU A 64 -35.78 10.29 23.37
#